data_AF-A0A1W1BGP4-F1
#
_entry.id   AF-A0A1W1BGP4-F1
#
_cell.length_a   1.000
_cell.length_b   1.000
_cell.length_c   1.000
_cell.angle_alpha   90.00
_cell.angle_beta   90.00
_cell.angle_gamma   90.00
#
_symmetry.space_group_name_H-M   'P 1'
#
loop_
_entity.id
_entity.type
_entity.pdbx_description
1 polymer ?
#
loop_
_entity_poly.entity_id
_entity_poly.type
_entity_poly.pdbx_seq_one_letter_code
_entity_poly.pdbx_strand_id
1 'polypeptide(L)' 'MNLKLKKVEKLILEYLKARPFHNLFMLHDIQITGSKIGGTCSEMTIEFKEILLKNGFDAKLHCSLVDGVENKKGDKK' A
#
# COMPACT_ATOMS: atom_id res chain seq x y z
N MET A 1 9.04 7.03 23.79
CA MET A 1 8.60 6.64 22.42
C MET A 1 9.81 6.21 21.61
N ASN A 2 9.82 4.98 21.08
CA ASN A 2 10.96 4.32 20.46
C ASN A 2 11.42 5.03 19.16
N LEU A 3 12.72 5.31 18.98
CA LEU A 3 13.27 5.98 17.78
C LEU A 3 12.93 5.23 16.48
N LYS A 4 12.94 3.90 16.51
CA LYS A 4 12.58 3.07 15.35
C LYS A 4 11.13 3.28 14.94
N LEU A 5 10.23 3.37 15.92
CA LEU A 5 8.81 3.63 15.68
C LEU A 5 8.59 5.00 15.05
N LYS A 6 9.23 6.05 15.59
CA LYS A 6 9.17 7.41 15.02
C LYS A 6 9.64 7.46 13.56
N LYS A 7 10.68 6.69 13.23
CA LYS A 7 11.19 6.60 11.85
C LYS A 7 10.13 5.96 10.94
N VAL A 8 9.51 4.86 11.36
CA VAL A 8 8.44 4.20 10.58
C VAL A 8 7.22 5.10 10.42
N GLU A 9 6.78 5.77 11.48
CA GLU A 9 5.66 6.74 11.44
C GLU A 9 5.92 7.90 10.47
N LYS A 10 7.16 8.41 10.45
CA LYS A 10 7.55 9.43 9.48
C LYS A 10 7.50 8.88 8.05
N LEU A 11 8.09 7.70 7.81
CA LEU A 11 8.11 7.08 6.47
C LEU A 11 6.70 6.81 5.95
N ILE A 12 5.80 6.28 6.79
CA ILE A 12 4.42 5.98 6.37
C ILE A 12 3.65 7.27 6.07
N LEU A 13 3.81 8.31 6.89
CA LEU A 13 3.14 9.59 6.67
C LEU A 13 3.62 10.26 5.37
N GLU A 14 4.93 10.27 5.12
CA GLU A 14 5.51 10.80 3.88
C GLU A 14 5.01 10.02 2.65
N TYR A 15 4.97 8.69 2.74
CA TYR A 15 4.50 7.82 1.66
C TYR A 15 3.02 8.07 1.32
N LEU A 16 2.14 8.10 2.34
CA LEU A 16 0.70 8.29 2.16
C LEU A 16 0.34 9.72 1.72
N LYS A 17 1.09 10.74 2.15
CA LYS A 17 0.89 12.12 1.66
C LYS A 17 1.21 12.27 0.17
N ALA A 18 2.17 11.51 -0.33
CA ALA A 18 2.60 11.58 -1.72
C ALA A 18 1.76 10.70 -2.66
N ARG A 19 1.07 9.68 -2.12
CA ARG A 19 0.40 8.65 -2.92
C ARG A 19 -1.03 8.39 -2.43
N PRO A 20 -2.06 8.79 -3.20
CA PRO A 20 -3.44 8.52 -2.84
C PRO A 20 -3.79 7.03 -3.00
N PHE A 21 -4.70 6.55 -2.15
CA PHE A 21 -5.32 5.25 -2.32
C PHE A 21 -6.42 5.32 -3.38
N HIS A 22 -6.36 4.49 -4.41
CA HIS A 22 -7.36 4.45 -5.48
C HIS A 22 -7.38 3.11 -6.23
N ASN A 23 -8.44 2.85 -7.00
CA ASN A 23 -8.55 1.68 -7.87
C ASN A 23 -8.62 2.02 -9.37
N LEU A 24 -8.18 3.22 -9.77
CA LEU A 24 -8.31 3.72 -11.15
C LEU A 24 -7.75 2.76 -12.21
N PHE A 25 -6.58 2.17 -11.97
CA PHE A 25 -5.97 1.23 -12.90
C PHE A 25 -6.82 -0.03 -13.09
N MET A 26 -7.39 -0.54 -12.00
CA MET A 26 -8.30 -1.68 -12.03
C MET A 26 -9.62 -1.37 -12.74
N LEU A 27 -10.15 -0.15 -12.58
CA LEU A 27 -11.40 0.28 -13.22
C LEU A 27 -11.28 0.42 -14.75
N HIS A 28 -10.08 0.75 -15.23
CA HIS A 28 -9.82 0.99 -16.65
C HIS A 28 -9.05 -0.15 -17.33
N ASP A 29 -8.87 -1.28 -16.65
CA ASP A 29 -8.04 -2.42 -17.09
C ASP A 29 -6.64 -1.99 -17.56
N ILE A 30 -6.10 -0.95 -16.91
CA ILE A 30 -4.77 -0.42 -17.15
C ILE A 30 -3.79 -1.22 -16.31
N GLN A 31 -2.77 -1.80 -16.93
CA GLN A 31 -1.65 -2.41 -16.22
C GLN A 31 -0.48 -1.44 -16.15
N ILE A 32 -0.40 -0.67 -15.07
CA ILE A 32 0.77 0.14 -14.75
C ILE A 32 1.40 -0.42 -13.48
N THR A 33 2.69 -0.75 -13.56
CA THR A 33 3.50 -1.11 -12.40
C THR A 33 4.35 0.08 -11.98
N GLY A 34 4.44 0.34 -10.67
CA GLY A 34 5.32 1.39 -10.12
C GLY A 34 4.88 2.83 -10.42
N SER A 35 3.58 3.07 -10.66
CA SER A 35 3.05 4.43 -10.82
C SER A 35 3.24 5.25 -9.55
N LYS A 36 3.67 6.51 -9.68
CA LYS A 36 3.68 7.47 -8.57
C LYS A 36 2.29 8.02 -8.23
N ILE A 37 1.27 7.67 -9.02
CA ILE A 37 -0.08 8.23 -8.91
C ILE A 37 -0.87 7.58 -7.74
N GLY A 38 -0.35 6.50 -7.15
CA GLY A 38 -1.01 5.77 -6.07
C GLY A 38 -1.49 4.40 -6.52
N GLY A 39 -2.39 3.78 -5.75
CA GLY A 39 -2.87 2.44 -6.05
C GLY A 39 -3.75 1.84 -4.96
N THR A 40 -4.02 0.55 -5.13
CA THR A 40 -4.77 -0.32 -4.23
C THR A 40 -3.91 -0.76 -3.04
N CYS A 41 -4.52 -1.50 -2.10
CA CYS A 41 -3.83 -1.93 -0.88
C CYS A 41 -2.63 -2.84 -1.18
N SER A 42 -2.74 -3.72 -2.18
CA SER A 42 -1.66 -4.62 -2.57
C SER A 42 -0.48 -3.84 -3.17
N GLU A 43 -0.76 -2.94 -4.12
CA GLU A 43 0.25 -2.07 -4.74
C GLU A 43 0.98 -1.25 -3.69
N MET A 44 0.21 -0.53 -2.85
CA MET A 44 0.80 0.36 -1.86
C MET A 44 1.59 -0.38 -0.78
N THR A 45 1.11 -1.54 -0.35
CA THR A 45 1.80 -2.36 0.67
C THR A 45 3.09 -2.96 0.13
N ILE A 46 3.10 -3.43 -1.12
CA ILE A 46 4.29 -3.96 -1.78
C ILE A 46 5.37 -2.87 -1.89
N GLU A 47 5.00 -1.68 -2.36
CA GLU A 47 5.93 -0.55 -2.45
C GLU A 47 6.44 -0.09 -1.08
N PHE A 48 5.56 0.00 -0.08
CA PHE A 48 5.97 0.43 1.26
C PHE A 48 6.89 -0.60 1.93
N LYS A 49 6.70 -1.90 1.69
CA LYS A 49 7.66 -2.94 2.11
C LYS A 49 9.05 -2.67 1.55
N GLU A 50 9.18 -2.30 0.27
CA GLU A 50 10.50 -1.96 -0.29
C GLU A 50 11.14 -0.76 0.41
N ILE A 51 10.33 0.25 0.78
CA ILE A 51 10.81 1.43 1.52
C ILE A 51 11.34 1.02 2.90
N LEU A 52 10.62 0.13 3.59
CA LEU A 52 11.05 -0.41 4.89
C LEU A 52 12.37 -1.19 4.77
N LEU A 53 12.47 -2.09 3.79
CA LEU A 53 13.68 -2.87 3.54
C LEU A 53 14.88 -1.96 3.22
N LYS A 54 14.70 -0.95 2.34
CA LYS A 54 15.73 0.07 2.02
C LYS A 54 16.16 0.89 3.24
N ASN A 55 15.33 0.97 4.28
CA ASN A 55 15.61 1.67 5.52
C ASN A 55 16.15 0.78 6.65
N GLY A 56 16.47 -0.49 6.36
CA GLY A 56 17.05 -1.45 7.29
C GLY A 56 16.05 -2.13 8.22
N PHE A 57 14.75 -2.10 7.88
CA PHE A 57 13.71 -2.82 8.64
C PHE A 57 13.43 -4.19 8.01
N ASP A 58 13.30 -5.23 8.84
CA ASP A 58 12.74 -6.51 8.41
C ASP A 58 11.20 -6.36 8.29
N ALA A 59 10.67 -6.61 7.10
CA ALA A 59 9.27 -6.42 6.79
C ALA A 59 8.73 -7.60 5.96
N LYS A 60 7.58 -8.14 6.38
CA LYS A 60 6.91 -9.28 5.75
C LYS A 60 5.50 -8.89 5.34
N LEU A 61 5.01 -9.52 4.26
CA LEU A 61 3.63 -9.34 3.84
C LEU A 61 2.72 -10.22 4.69
N HIS A 62 1.53 -9.70 4.96
CA HIS A 62 0.43 -10.45 5.55
C HIS A 62 -0.84 -10.11 4.78
N CYS A 63 -1.73 -11.08 4.66
CA CYS A 63 -3.01 -10.92 3.97
C CYS A 63 -4.13 -11.11 4.98
N SER A 64 -5.17 -10.30 4.84
CA SER A 64 -6.39 -10.40 5.65
C SER A 64 -7.61 -10.09 4.80
N LEU A 65 -8.75 -10.61 5.22
CA LEU A 65 -10.04 -10.27 4.64
C LEU A 65 -10.59 -9.03 5.36
N VAL A 66 -11.19 -8.11 4.60
CA VAL A 66 -11.90 -6.97 5.16
C VAL A 66 -13.32 -7.44 5.46
N ASP A 67 -13.76 -7.35 6.72
CA ASP A 67 -15.07 -7.84 7.19
C ASP A 67 -15.36 -9.32 6.89
N GLY A 68 -14.32 -10.14 6.77
CA GLY A 68 -14.45 -11.57 6.41
C GLY A 68 -14.83 -11.80 4.94
N VAL A 69 -14.86 -10.75 4.12
CA VAL A 69 -15.21 -10.82 2.70
C VAL A 69 -13.98 -10.59 1.84
N GLU A 70 -13.85 -11.40 0.80
CA GLU A 70 -12.91 -11.14 -0.28
C GLU A 70 -13.54 -10.12 -1.23
N ASN A 71 -12.93 -8.94 -1.36
CA ASN A 71 -13.39 -7.93 -2.33
C ASN A 71 -13.14 -8.43 -3.76
N LYS A 72 -14.17 -8.98 -4.39
CA LYS A 72 -14.12 -9.40 -5.79
C LYS A 72 -14.31 -8.21 -6.73
N LYS A 73 -13.73 -8.31 -7.92
CA LYS A 73 -13.94 -7.35 -9.02
C LYS A 73 -15.45 -7.28 -9.30
N GLY A 74 -16.09 -6.16 -8.98
CA GLY A 74 -17.43 -5.85 -9.50
C GLY A 74 -18.63 -6.06 -8.58
N ASP A 75 -18.49 -6.03 -7.26
CA ASP A 75 -19.64 -5.83 -6.37
C ASP A 75 -20.17 -4.38 -6.48
N LYS A 76 -20.72 -4.06 -7.66
CA LYS A 76 -21.63 -2.93 -7.83
C LYS A 76 -22.88 -3.27 -7.02
N LYS A 77 -23.02 -2.64 -5.86
CA LYS A 77 -24.35 -2.37 -5.31
C LYS A 77 -25.10 -1.41 -6.23
#